data_AF-A0A950GL72-F1
#
_entry.id   AF-A0A950GL72-F1
#
_cell.length_a   1.000
_cell.length_b   1.000
_cell.length_c   1.000
_cell.angle_alpha   90.00
_cell.angle_beta   90.00
_cell.angle_gamma   90.00
#
_symmetry.space_group_name_H-M   'P 1'
#
loop_
_entity.id
_entity.type
_entity.pdbx_description
1 polymer ?
#
loop_
_entity_poly.entity_id
_entity_poly.type
_entity_poly.pdbx_seq_one_letter_code
_entity_poly.pdbx_strand_id
1 'polypeptide(L)'
;MSSDGHVATALNAFAKNIRRSSRAESRPPLLSEQQGEVRQQRLEELAAEVDGLASNPRKATYQGFESILKQVEELGAPPEREIIIAVASAFMQRPYVSEHRFHYASNGNSRESA
;
A
#
# COMPACT_ATOMS: atom_id res chain seq x y z
N MET A 1 -6.55 -1.65 18.06
CA MET A 1 -5.37 -1.48 17.17
C MET A 1 -5.67 -0.30 16.24
N SER A 2 -4.71 0.61 16.06
CA SER A 2 -4.90 1.81 15.23
C SER A 2 -5.10 1.45 13.77
N SER A 3 -5.87 2.25 13.02
CA SER A 3 -6.14 2.00 11.59
C SER A 3 -4.87 1.85 10.73
N ASP A 4 -3.84 2.64 11.03
CA ASP A 4 -2.50 2.50 10.42
C ASP A 4 -1.93 1.07 10.54
N GLY A 5 -2.22 0.38 11.65
CA GLY A 5 -1.80 -1.00 11.89
C GLY A 5 -2.53 -2.02 11.02
N HIS A 6 -3.80 -1.79 10.67
CA HIS A 6 -4.53 -2.64 9.73
C HIS A 6 -3.97 -2.48 8.31
N VAL A 7 -3.68 -1.25 7.89
CA VAL A 7 -3.05 -0.96 6.59
C VAL A 7 -1.67 -1.60 6.50
N ALA A 8 -0.81 -1.42 7.52
CA ALA A 8 0.50 -2.05 7.57
C ALA A 8 0.43 -3.59 7.50
N THR A 9 -0.53 -4.20 8.21
CA THR A 9 -0.70 -5.66 8.21
C THR A 9 -1.14 -6.16 6.84
N ALA A 10 -2.11 -5.49 6.21
CA ALA A 10 -2.62 -5.87 4.90
C ALA A 10 -1.56 -5.69 3.80
N LEU A 11 -0.80 -4.59 3.84
CA LEU A 11 0.32 -4.36 2.90
C LEU A 11 1.44 -5.41 3.10
N ASN A 12 1.77 -5.78 4.33
CA ASN A 12 2.73 -6.87 4.57
C ASN A 12 2.24 -8.22 4.02
N ALA A 13 0.94 -8.51 4.11
CA ALA A 13 0.36 -9.71 3.51
C ALA A 13 0.47 -9.68 1.97
N PHE A 14 0.23 -8.51 1.38
CA PHE A 14 0.40 -8.26 -0.05
C PHE A 14 1.85 -8.46 -0.51
N ALA A 15 2.83 -7.83 0.16
CA ALA A 15 4.26 -8.01 -0.16
C ALA A 15 4.70 -9.47 -0.08
N LYS A 16 4.23 -10.21 0.93
CA LYS A 16 4.50 -11.66 1.07
C LYS A 16 3.91 -12.46 -0.10
N ASN A 17 2.73 -12.11 -0.59
CA ASN A 17 2.12 -12.77 -1.74
C ASN A 17 2.92 -12.50 -3.02
N ILE A 18 3.33 -11.26 -3.28
CA ILE A 18 4.19 -10.92 -4.42
C ILE A 18 5.49 -11.76 -4.41
N ARG A 19 6.17 -11.84 -3.26
CA ARG A 19 7.39 -12.66 -3.12
C ARG A 19 7.16 -14.16 -3.32
N ARG A 20 5.99 -14.67 -2.95
CA ARG A 20 5.63 -16.07 -3.24
C ARG A 20 5.47 -16.27 -4.74
N SER A 21 4.76 -15.37 -5.41
CA SER A 21 4.57 -15.42 -6.85
C SER A 21 5.88 -15.29 -7.63
N SER A 22 6.83 -14.48 -7.15
CA SER A 22 8.17 -14.36 -7.75
C SER A 22 8.96 -15.68 -7.72
N ARG A 23 8.67 -16.57 -6.75
CA ARG A 23 9.34 -17.87 -6.58
C ARG A 23 8.57 -19.03 -7.20
N ALA A 24 7.27 -18.86 -7.43
CA ALA A 24 6.38 -19.93 -7.87
C ALA A 24 6.59 -20.33 -9.35
N GLU A 25 7.11 -19.44 -10.20
CA GLU A 25 7.32 -19.72 -11.64
C GLU A 25 8.73 -20.15 -12.02
N SER A 26 9.34 -21.06 -11.26
CA SER A 26 10.55 -21.78 -11.72
C SER A 26 10.26 -22.86 -12.78
N ARG A 27 9.05 -22.95 -13.36
CA ARG A 27 8.70 -23.85 -14.49
C ARG A 27 7.30 -23.52 -15.05
N PRO A 28 7.21 -22.93 -16.26
CA PRO A 28 7.04 -23.71 -17.50
C PRO A 28 8.00 -23.27 -18.62
N PRO A 29 8.11 -24.02 -19.75
CA PRO A 29 9.20 -23.86 -20.70
C PRO A 29 8.98 -22.64 -21.61
N LEU A 30 10.07 -22.02 -22.07
CA LEU A 30 10.19 -21.13 -23.26
C LEU A 30 10.35 -19.61 -23.06
N LEU A 31 10.17 -19.03 -21.87
CA LEU A 31 10.71 -17.68 -21.65
C LEU A 31 12.22 -17.81 -21.48
N SER A 32 13.01 -17.03 -22.24
CA SER A 32 14.46 -16.99 -22.06
C SER A 32 14.75 -16.76 -20.57
N GLU A 33 15.70 -17.49 -19.98
CA GLU A 33 16.02 -17.43 -18.55
C GLU A 33 16.18 -15.97 -18.06
N GLN A 34 16.73 -15.12 -18.92
CA GLN A 34 16.87 -13.68 -18.74
C GLN A 34 15.54 -12.92 -18.49
N GLN A 35 14.44 -13.30 -19.16
CA GLN A 35 13.12 -12.70 -18.93
C GLN A 35 12.51 -13.14 -17.59
N GLY A 36 12.77 -14.39 -17.18
CA GLY A 36 12.37 -14.90 -15.87
C GLY A 36 13.08 -14.16 -14.74
N GLU A 37 14.39 -13.96 -14.86
CA GLU A 37 15.19 -13.20 -13.89
C GLU A 37 14.75 -11.74 -13.79
N VAL A 38 14.57 -11.05 -14.92
CA VAL A 38 14.11 -9.65 -14.94
C VAL A 38 12.74 -9.54 -14.27
N ARG A 39 11.81 -10.43 -14.61
CA ARG A 39 10.49 -10.45 -13.98
C ARG A 39 10.59 -10.68 -12.48
N GLN A 40 11.37 -11.67 -12.04
CA GLN A 40 11.57 -11.97 -10.62
C GLN A 40 12.14 -10.76 -9.88
N GLN A 41 13.14 -10.09 -10.45
CA GLN A 41 13.74 -8.89 -9.89
C GLN A 41 12.71 -7.77 -9.76
N ARG A 42 11.89 -7.53 -10.79
CA ARG A 42 10.80 -6.54 -10.75
C ARG A 42 9.76 -6.85 -9.67
N LEU A 43 9.37 -8.11 -9.52
CA LEU A 43 8.45 -8.51 -8.45
C LEU A 43 9.05 -8.30 -7.05
N GLU A 44 10.35 -8.55 -6.87
CA GLU A 44 11.03 -8.28 -5.60
C GLU A 44 11.15 -6.78 -5.30
N GLU A 45 11.42 -5.95 -6.32
CA GLU A 45 11.41 -4.49 -6.20
C GLU A 45 10.04 -3.97 -5.74
N LEU A 46 8.95 -4.45 -6.36
CA LEU A 46 7.58 -4.08 -5.98
C LEU A 46 7.24 -4.57 -4.57
N ALA A 47 7.65 -5.78 -4.18
CA ALA A 47 7.44 -6.28 -2.83
C ALA A 47 8.19 -5.42 -1.78
N ALA A 48 9.40 -4.97 -2.09
CA ALA A 48 10.17 -4.08 -1.22
C ALA A 48 9.53 -2.69 -1.11
N GLU A 49 8.97 -2.16 -2.20
CA GLU A 49 8.20 -0.91 -2.18
C GLU A 49 6.98 -1.02 -1.24
N VAL A 50 6.23 -2.12 -1.35
CA VAL A 50 5.09 -2.40 -0.46
C VAL A 50 5.52 -2.53 1.00
N ASP A 51 6.64 -3.22 1.29
CA ASP A 51 7.19 -3.30 2.65
C ASP A 51 7.56 -1.90 3.19
N GLY A 52 8.08 -1.02 2.34
CA GLY A 52 8.34 0.39 2.66
C GLY A 52 7.06 1.13 3.04
N LEU A 53 5.98 0.93 2.27
CA LEU A 53 4.66 1.48 2.58
C LEU A 53 4.06 0.89 3.86
N ALA A 54 4.26 -0.41 4.10
CA ALA A 54 3.81 -1.09 5.31
C ALA A 54 4.57 -0.60 6.56
N SER A 55 5.83 -0.22 6.41
CA SER A 55 6.66 0.38 7.47
C SER A 55 6.28 1.83 7.77
N ASN A 56 5.63 2.51 6.82
CA ASN A 56 5.09 3.86 6.99
C ASN A 56 3.66 3.98 6.43
N PRO A 57 2.67 3.33 7.07
CA PRO A 57 1.30 3.23 6.56
C PRO A 57 0.60 4.59 6.44
N ARG A 58 1.13 5.62 7.12
CA ARG A 58 0.63 6.99 7.02
C ARG A 58 0.86 7.59 5.64
N LYS A 59 1.98 7.25 4.99
CA LYS A 59 2.33 7.70 3.63
C LYS A 59 1.71 6.82 2.55
N ALA A 60 1.23 5.62 2.91
CA ALA A 60 0.54 4.75 1.97
C ALA A 60 -0.81 5.36 1.57
N THR A 61 -1.09 5.34 0.26
CA THR A 61 -2.36 5.76 -0.33
C THR A 61 -2.98 4.59 -1.07
N TYR A 62 -4.31 4.59 -1.17
CA TYR A 62 -5.01 3.55 -1.93
C TYR A 62 -4.62 3.57 -3.42
N GLN A 63 -4.49 4.77 -4.01
CA GLN A 63 -4.02 4.93 -5.39
C GLN A 63 -2.60 4.38 -5.62
N GLY A 64 -1.69 4.58 -4.66
CA GLY A 64 -0.34 4.01 -4.72
C GLY A 64 -0.38 2.48 -4.72
N PHE A 65 -1.23 1.89 -3.87
CA PHE A 65 -1.48 0.45 -3.88
C PHE A 65 -2.04 -0.04 -5.23
N GLU A 66 -3.03 0.64 -5.82
CA GLU A 66 -3.60 0.25 -7.12
C GLU A 66 -2.55 0.29 -8.25
N SER A 67 -1.66 1.29 -8.25
CA SER A 67 -0.54 1.37 -9.20
C SER A 67 0.43 0.19 -9.06
N ILE A 68 0.72 -0.26 -7.84
CA ILE A 68 1.57 -1.44 -7.62
C ILE A 68 0.84 -2.72 -8.02
N LEU A 69 -0.44 -2.86 -7.65
CA LEU A 69 -1.27 -4.00 -8.01
C LEU A 69 -1.29 -4.22 -9.53
N LYS A 70 -1.53 -3.15 -10.29
CA LYS A 70 -1.51 -3.20 -11.75
C LYS A 70 -0.18 -3.69 -12.31
N GLN A 71 0.94 -3.19 -11.80
CA GLN A 71 2.27 -3.63 -12.24
C GLN A 71 2.52 -5.11 -11.93
N VAL A 72 2.07 -5.60 -10.77
CA VAL A 72 2.16 -7.01 -10.42
C VAL A 72 1.31 -7.89 -11.35
N GLU A 73 0.11 -7.44 -11.73
CA GLU A 73 -0.74 -8.11 -12.72
C GLU A 73 -0.13 -8.10 -14.12
N GLU A 74 0.46 -6.99 -14.56
CA GLU A 74 1.17 -6.86 -15.84
C GLU A 74 2.41 -7.78 -15.91
N LEU A 75 3.04 -8.03 -14.76
CA LEU A 75 4.09 -9.04 -14.63
C LEU A 75 3.54 -10.48 -14.54
N GLY A 76 2.24 -10.70 -14.74
CA GLY A 76 1.64 -12.04 -14.75
C GLY A 76 1.69 -12.73 -13.38
N ALA A 77 1.64 -11.97 -12.28
CA ALA A 77 1.64 -12.48 -10.92
C ALA A 77 0.41 -12.04 -10.12
N PRO A 78 -0.83 -12.22 -10.66
CA PRO A 78 -2.04 -11.66 -10.07
C PRO A 78 -2.20 -12.10 -8.61
N PRO A 79 -2.29 -11.15 -7.66
CA PRO A 79 -2.44 -11.46 -6.25
C PRO A 79 -3.79 -12.11 -5.94
N GLU A 80 -3.85 -12.87 -4.85
CA GLU A 80 -5.10 -13.49 -4.42
C GLU A 80 -6.17 -12.43 -4.11
N ARG A 81 -7.40 -12.66 -4.57
CA ARG A 81 -8.52 -11.71 -4.42
C ARG A 81 -8.78 -11.32 -2.96
N GLU A 82 -8.61 -12.26 -2.03
CA GLU A 82 -8.78 -12.02 -0.60
C GLU A 82 -7.78 -10.99 -0.05
N ILE A 83 -6.54 -11.01 -0.56
CA ILE A 83 -5.49 -10.07 -0.18
C ILE A 83 -5.82 -8.67 -0.68
N ILE A 84 -6.30 -8.56 -1.93
CA ILE A 84 -6.73 -7.29 -2.53
C ILE A 84 -7.88 -6.68 -1.71
N ILE A 85 -8.89 -7.50 -1.36
CA ILE A 85 -10.03 -7.08 -0.53
C ILE A 85 -9.56 -6.64 0.85
N ALA A 86 -8.60 -7.36 1.47
CA ALA A 86 -8.08 -7.01 2.78
C ALA A 86 -7.38 -5.65 2.78
N VAL A 87 -6.56 -5.36 1.75
CA VAL A 87 -5.90 -4.05 1.60
C VAL A 87 -6.93 -2.93 1.38
N ALA A 88 -7.87 -3.12 0.44
CA ALA A 88 -8.93 -2.14 0.19
C ALA A 88 -9.75 -1.85 1.45
N SER A 89 -10.12 -2.91 2.18
CA SER A 89 -10.87 -2.80 3.43
C SER A 89 -10.08 -2.05 4.51
N ALA A 90 -8.78 -2.31 4.62
CA ALA A 90 -7.91 -1.61 5.56
C ALA A 90 -7.82 -0.10 5.28
N PHE A 91 -7.77 0.30 4.00
CA PHE A 91 -7.81 1.70 3.60
C PHE A 91 -9.18 2.36 3.86
N MET A 92 -10.30 1.66 3.63
CA MET A 92 -11.64 2.19 3.92
C MET A 92 -11.90 2.37 5.42
N GLN A 93 -11.28 1.53 6.26
CA GLN A 93 -11.34 1.66 7.72
C GLN A 93 -10.41 2.75 8.26
N ARG A 94 -9.71 3.50 7.39
CA ARG A 94 -8.88 4.62 7.78
C ARG A 94 -9.74 5.82 8.11
N PRO A 95 -9.76 6.28 9.38
CA PRO A 95 -10.49 7.50 9.69
C PRO A 95 -9.87 8.60 8.83
N TYR A 96 -10.70 9.25 8.02
CA TYR A 96 -10.33 10.51 7.38
C TYR A 96 -9.94 11.45 8.50
N VAL A 97 -8.64 11.61 8.74
CA VAL A 97 -8.15 12.70 9.56
C VAL A 97 -8.34 13.92 8.69
N SER A 98 -9.55 14.47 8.69
CA SER A 98 -9.78 15.82 8.25
C SER A 98 -8.83 16.66 9.08
N GLU A 99 -7.80 17.25 8.47
CA GLU A 99 -7.06 18.37 9.04
C GLU A 99 -8.00 19.58 9.13
N HIS A 100 -9.10 19.45 9.88
CA HIS A 100 -9.81 20.58 10.44
C HIS A 100 -9.04 21.01 11.68
N ARG A 101 -7.88 21.63 11.45
CA ARG A 101 -7.31 22.54 12.43
C ARG A 101 -8.25 23.73 12.47
N PHE A 102 -9.28 23.65 13.31
CA PHE A 102 -10.11 24.78 13.69
C PHE A 102 -9.19 25.85 14.28
N HIS A 103 -8.78 26.81 13.46
CA HIS A 103 -8.30 28.11 13.93
C HIS A 103 -9.52 28.90 14.43
N TYR A 104 -10.05 28.54 15.60
CA TYR A 104 -10.83 29.48 16.40
C TYR A 104 -9.88 30.16 17.38
N ALA A 105 -9.12 31.13 16.87
CA ALA A 105 -8.54 32.15 17.73
C ALA A 105 -9.66 33.13 18.07
N SER A 106 -10.26 32.91 19.24
CA SER A 106 -11.12 33.86 19.93
C SER A 106 -10.34 35.15 20.19
N ASN A 107 -10.53 36.17 19.35
CA ASN A 107 -10.16 37.55 19.71
C ASN A 107 -11.41 38.26 20.24
N GLY A 108 -11.74 37.96 21.50
CA GLY A 108 -12.54 38.86 22.32
C GLY A 108 -11.70 40.11 22.60
N ASN A 109 -11.91 41.16 21.81
CA ASN A 109 -11.39 42.49 22.14
C ASN A 109 -12.54 43.30 22.73
N SER A 110 -12.91 42.96 23.97
CA SER A 110 -13.59 43.88 24.86
C SER A 110 -12.62 45.01 25.17
N ARG A 111 -12.81 46.16 24.52
CA ARG A 111 -12.34 47.43 25.07
C ARG A 111 -13.53 48.32 25.30
N GLU A 112 -13.94 48.26 26.56
CA GLU A 112 -14.71 49.26 27.27
C GLU A 112 -14.17 50.67 27.04
N SER A 113 -15.13 51.58 27.00
CA SER A 113 -15.07 53.02 27.09
C SER A 113 -14.11 53.57 28.14
N ALA A 114 -13.39 54.62 27.78
CA ALA A 114 -13.17 55.81 28.62
C ALA A 114 -12.88 57.01 27.72
#